data_AF-A0A6C0EFS5-F1
#
_entry.id   AF-A0A6C0EFS5-F1
#
_cell.length_a   1.000
_cell.length_b   1.000
_cell.length_c   1.000
_cell.angle_alpha   90.00
_cell.angle_beta   90.00
_cell.angle_gamma   90.00
#
_symmetry.space_group_name_H-M   'P 1'
#
loop_
_entity.id
_entity.type
_entity.pdbx_description
1 polymer ?
#
loop_
_entity_poly.entity_id
_entity_poly.type
_entity_poly.pdbx_seq_one_letter_code
_entity_poly.pdbx_strand_id
1 'polypeptide(L)'
;MNNEYKFKRYWPVPPIIDSVYEYQDVNNDKNLQKDVTKFFYKKLLLWISEDNNFDKFKKKINKIENDGIRIVYILLKKFITRTHINWYDLRDNYKLIKKFFYIKLSSIF
;
A
#
# COMPACT_ATOMS: atom_id res chain seq x y z
N MET A 1 7.60 62.56 -42.00
CA MET A 1 6.71 62.12 -40.90
C MET A 1 7.19 60.76 -40.44
N ASN A 2 7.78 60.68 -39.25
CA ASN A 2 8.43 59.47 -38.73
C ASN A 2 7.37 58.53 -38.13
N ASN A 3 7.25 57.30 -38.65
CA ASN A 3 6.42 56.25 -38.06
C ASN A 3 7.21 55.57 -36.93
N GLU A 4 6.96 55.97 -35.69
CA GLU A 4 7.46 55.24 -34.52
C GLU A 4 6.60 54.00 -34.25
N TYR A 5 7.14 52.81 -34.55
CA TYR A 5 6.50 51.55 -34.19
C TYR A 5 6.56 51.35 -32.67
N LYS A 6 5.42 51.53 -31.99
CA LYS A 6 5.27 51.23 -30.56
C LYS A 6 5.25 49.70 -30.36
N PHE A 7 6.36 49.12 -29.91
CA PHE A 7 6.41 47.73 -29.48
C PHE A 7 5.47 47.51 -28.28
N LYS A 8 4.35 46.80 -28.51
CA LYS A 8 3.48 46.32 -27.43
C LYS A 8 4.13 45.09 -26.81
N ARG A 9 4.54 45.18 -25.53
CA ARG A 9 4.97 44.02 -24.75
C ARG A 9 3.73 43.16 -24.45
N TYR A 10 3.59 42.03 -25.12
CA TYR A 10 2.62 41.02 -24.75
C TYR A 10 3.22 40.16 -23.64
N TRP A 11 2.64 40.22 -22.44
CA TRP A 11 2.84 39.19 -21.44
C TRP A 11 2.06 37.96 -21.92
N PRO A 12 2.69 36.77 -22.06
CA PRO A 12 1.94 35.58 -22.41
C PRO A 12 0.87 35.35 -21.33
N VAL A 13 -0.36 35.05 -21.75
CA VAL A 13 -1.39 34.58 -20.83
C VAL A 13 -0.83 33.36 -20.10
N PRO A 14 -0.94 33.29 -18.76
CA PRO A 14 -0.48 32.12 -18.04
C PRO A 14 -1.20 30.89 -18.61
N PRO A 15 -0.51 29.74 -18.76
CA PRO A 15 -1.14 28.53 -19.25
C PRO A 15 -2.36 28.23 -18.39
N ILE A 16 -3.47 27.88 -19.03
CA ILE A 16 -4.67 27.42 -18.33
C ILE A 16 -4.28 26.06 -17.71
N ILE A 17 -4.14 26.04 -16.39
CA ILE A 17 -3.83 24.81 -15.65
C ILE A 17 -5.16 24.06 -15.50
N ASP A 18 -5.46 23.14 -16.42
CA ASP A 18 -6.72 22.38 -16.43
C ASP A 18 -6.83 21.35 -15.29
N SER A 19 -5.69 20.93 -14.71
CA SER A 19 -5.67 19.95 -13.62
C SER A 19 -4.60 20.27 -12.59
N VAL A 20 -5.04 20.50 -11.35
CA VAL A 20 -4.18 20.44 -10.18
C VAL A 20 -4.21 19.00 -9.69
N TYR A 21 -3.04 18.37 -9.55
CA TYR A 21 -2.96 17.06 -8.89
C TYR A 21 -3.31 17.23 -7.42
N GLU A 22 -4.51 16.82 -7.02
CA GLU A 22 -4.83 16.63 -5.61
C GLU A 22 -4.13 15.36 -5.14
N TYR A 23 -3.29 15.48 -4.12
CA TYR A 23 -2.69 14.32 -3.47
C TYR A 23 -3.79 13.49 -2.81
N GLN A 24 -4.12 12.34 -3.38
CA GLN A 24 -5.02 11.38 -2.76
C GLN A 24 -4.33 10.77 -1.53
N ASP A 25 -4.97 10.88 -0.37
CA ASP A 25 -4.52 10.20 0.84
C ASP A 25 -4.82 8.70 0.75
N VAL A 26 -3.96 7.99 0.03
CA VAL A 26 -4.00 6.53 -0.15
C VAL A 26 -3.94 5.78 1.18
N ASN A 27 -3.43 6.40 2.26
CA ASN A 27 -3.34 5.73 3.55
C ASN A 27 -4.68 5.69 4.28
N ASN A 28 -5.58 6.64 4.01
CA ASN A 28 -6.90 6.70 4.63
C ASN A 28 -8.02 6.03 3.79
N ASP A 29 -7.69 5.53 2.60
CA ASP A 29 -8.65 4.82 1.74
C ASP A 29 -9.02 3.44 2.32
N LYS A 30 -10.22 3.34 2.91
CA LYS A 30 -10.75 2.10 3.51
C LYS A 30 -10.94 0.96 2.49
N ASN A 31 -11.25 1.28 1.24
CA ASN A 31 -11.45 0.26 0.20
C ASN A 31 -10.09 -0.33 -0.19
N LEU A 32 -9.08 0.51 -0.40
CA LEU A 32 -7.71 0.07 -0.64
C LEU A 32 -7.20 -0.80 0.51
N GLN A 33 -7.38 -0.35 1.75
CA GLN A 33 -6.97 -1.11 2.95
C GLN A 33 -7.61 -2.51 2.98
N LYS A 34 -8.92 -2.60 2.73
CA LYS A 34 -9.65 -3.88 2.70
C LYS A 34 -9.13 -4.79 1.58
N ASP A 35 -8.94 -4.24 0.39
CA ASP A 35 -8.52 -4.98 -0.79
C ASP A 35 -7.09 -5.53 -0.62
N VAL A 36 -6.16 -4.69 -0.17
CA VAL A 36 -4.77 -5.09 0.14
C VAL A 36 -4.73 -6.11 1.28
N THR A 37 -5.53 -5.92 2.34
CA THR A 37 -5.64 -6.90 3.43
C THR A 37 -6.12 -8.26 2.90
N LYS A 38 -7.16 -8.27 2.06
CA LYS A 38 -7.70 -9.51 1.48
C LYS A 38 -6.68 -10.20 0.57
N PHE A 39 -5.91 -9.43 -0.20
CA PHE A 39 -4.82 -9.94 -1.01
C PHE A 39 -3.77 -10.66 -0.15
N PHE A 40 -3.26 -10.00 0.90
CA PHE A 40 -2.24 -10.58 1.77
C PHE A 40 -2.76 -11.73 2.63
N TYR A 41 -4.04 -11.73 2.99
CA TYR A 41 -4.66 -12.85 3.66
C TYR A 41 -4.67 -14.11 2.78
N LYS A 42 -5.09 -13.98 1.52
CA LYS A 42 -5.01 -15.09 0.55
C LYS A 42 -3.57 -15.57 0.35
N LYS A 43 -2.61 -14.66 0.24
CA LYS A 43 -1.18 -15.00 0.13
C LYS A 43 -0.65 -15.70 1.38
N LEU A 44 -1.08 -15.28 2.58
CA LEU A 44 -0.69 -15.94 3.82
C LEU A 44 -1.17 -17.39 3.85
N LEU A 45 -2.43 -17.65 3.50
CA LEU A 45 -2.94 -19.03 3.43
C LEU A 45 -2.14 -19.86 2.42
N LEU A 46 -1.84 -19.30 1.25
CA LEU A 46 -1.01 -19.95 0.24
C LEU A 46 0.40 -20.27 0.75
N TRP A 47 1.04 -19.34 1.45
CA TRP A 47 2.35 -19.58 2.05
C TRP A 47 2.28 -20.66 3.12
N ILE A 48 1.22 -20.69 3.93
CA ILE A 48 1.05 -21.75 4.93
C ILE A 48 0.83 -23.11 4.26
N SER A 49 0.15 -23.19 3.11
CA SER A 49 -0.03 -24.47 2.42
C SER A 49 1.24 -24.95 1.70
N GLU A 50 1.94 -24.05 0.99
CA GLU A 50 2.98 -24.40 0.00
C GLU A 50 4.42 -24.22 0.51
N ASP A 51 4.68 -23.31 1.45
CA ASP A 51 6.04 -22.98 1.88
C ASP A 51 6.40 -23.76 3.16
N ASN A 52 7.41 -24.62 3.07
CA ASN A 52 7.92 -25.40 4.19
C ASN A 52 8.31 -24.53 5.40
N ASN A 53 8.73 -23.28 5.18
CA ASN A 53 9.05 -22.35 6.27
C ASN A 53 7.82 -22.04 7.14
N PHE A 54 6.61 -22.09 6.58
CA PHE A 54 5.37 -21.81 7.27
C PHE A 54 4.68 -23.05 7.85
N ASP A 55 5.28 -24.25 7.73
CA ASP A 55 4.70 -25.52 8.19
C ASP A 55 4.27 -25.48 9.66
N LYS A 56 5.04 -24.79 10.52
CA LYS A 56 4.71 -24.65 11.94
C LYS A 56 3.35 -23.98 12.18
N PHE A 57 2.88 -23.17 11.24
CA PHE A 57 1.59 -22.48 11.31
C PHE A 57 0.42 -23.31 10.77
N LYS A 58 0.67 -24.42 10.03
CA LYS A 58 -0.39 -25.34 9.57
C LYS A 58 -1.23 -25.86 10.73
N LYS A 59 -0.61 -26.15 11.88
CA LYS A 59 -1.30 -26.57 13.11
C LYS A 59 -2.25 -25.50 13.69
N LYS A 60 -2.10 -24.25 13.27
CA LYS A 60 -2.91 -23.10 13.72
C LYS A 60 -3.84 -22.60 12.61
N ILE A 61 -3.99 -23.33 11.51
CA ILE A 61 -4.74 -22.90 10.33
C ILE A 61 -6.18 -22.51 10.68
N ASN A 62 -6.89 -23.29 11.50
CA ASN A 62 -8.26 -22.98 11.91
C ASN A 62 -8.38 -21.61 12.59
N LYS A 63 -7.38 -21.22 13.41
CA LYS A 63 -7.36 -19.91 14.06
C LYS A 63 -7.06 -18.79 13.06
N ILE A 64 -6.17 -19.07 12.10
CA ILE A 64 -5.84 -18.15 11.01
C ILE A 64 -7.03 -18.00 10.05
N GLU A 65 -7.84 -19.03 9.83
CA GLU A 65 -9.01 -18.92 8.97
C GLU A 65 -10.12 -18.07 9.58
N ASN A 66 -10.32 -18.21 10.90
CA ASN A 66 -11.35 -17.45 11.62
C ASN A 66 -10.96 -15.98 11.84
N ASP A 67 -9.73 -15.72 12.30
CA ASP A 67 -9.29 -14.38 12.70
C ASP A 67 -8.25 -13.75 11.75
N GLY A 68 -7.83 -14.45 10.70
CA GLY A 68 -6.65 -14.09 9.91
C GLY A 68 -6.76 -12.78 9.17
N ILE A 69 -7.94 -12.41 8.67
CA ILE A 69 -8.14 -11.09 8.04
C ILE A 69 -7.82 -9.97 9.04
N ARG A 70 -8.31 -10.09 10.28
CA ARG A 70 -8.04 -9.10 11.34
C ARG A 70 -6.56 -9.09 11.72
N ILE A 71 -5.94 -10.27 11.85
CA ILE A 71 -4.50 -10.40 12.16
C ILE A 71 -3.66 -9.74 11.06
N VAL A 72 -3.94 -10.06 9.79
CA VAL A 72 -3.24 -9.51 8.61
C VAL A 72 -3.37 -7.99 8.59
N TYR A 73 -4.58 -7.45 8.77
CA TYR A 73 -4.78 -6.00 8.83
C TYR A 73 -3.92 -5.33 9.91
N ILE A 74 -3.91 -5.89 11.13
CA ILE A 74 -3.10 -5.36 12.24
C ILE A 74 -1.60 -5.43 11.91
N LEU A 75 -1.15 -6.51 11.29
CA LEU A 75 0.25 -6.68 10.89
C LEU A 75 0.65 -5.68 9.81
N LEU A 76 -0.17 -5.52 8.77
CA LEU A 76 0.08 -4.54 7.70
C LEU A 76 0.09 -3.11 8.24
N LYS A 77 -0.87 -2.75 9.10
CA LYS A 77 -0.90 -1.44 9.75
C LYS A 77 0.38 -1.19 10.56
N LYS A 78 0.83 -2.17 11.34
CA LYS A 78 2.11 -2.09 12.08
C LYS A 78 3.32 -1.95 11.16
N PHE A 79 3.32 -2.61 10.01
CA PHE A 79 4.39 -2.52 9.02
C PHE A 79 4.45 -1.12 8.42
N ILE A 80 3.32 -0.58 7.97
CA ILE A 80 3.20 0.77 7.40
C ILE A 80 3.67 1.82 8.42
N THR A 81 3.22 1.73 9.68
CA THR A 81 3.63 2.70 10.72
C THR A 81 5.13 2.70 11.01
N ARG A 82 5.84 1.59 10.71
CA ARG A 82 7.28 1.46 10.98
C ARG A 82 8.15 1.81 9.77
N THR A 83 7.62 1.63 8.57
CA THR A 83 8.39 1.74 7.32
C THR A 83 8.01 2.97 6.49
N HIS A 84 6.89 3.62 6.83
CA HIS A 84 6.30 4.73 6.08
C HIS A 84 5.91 4.39 4.62
N ILE A 85 5.92 3.11 4.26
CA ILE A 85 5.38 2.60 2.99
C ILE A 85 3.86 2.73 3.03
N ASN A 86 3.25 3.25 1.98
CA ASN A 86 1.79 3.41 1.92
C ASN A 86 1.08 2.06 1.62
N TRP A 87 -0.23 2.02 1.77
CA TRP A 87 -1.01 0.80 1.51
C TRP A 87 -0.92 0.27 0.08
N TYR A 88 -0.78 1.16 -0.90
CA TYR A 88 -0.72 0.82 -2.33
C TYR A 88 0.56 0.04 -2.65
N ASP A 89 1.69 0.55 -2.17
CA ASP A 89 3.03 0.02 -2.43
C ASP A 89 3.32 -1.31 -1.72
N LEU A 90 2.45 -1.75 -0.80
CA LEU A 90 2.65 -3.01 -0.08
C LEU A 90 2.74 -4.20 -1.04
N ARG A 91 1.99 -4.19 -2.15
CA ARG A 91 1.95 -5.29 -3.12
C ARG A 91 3.29 -5.50 -3.80
N ASP A 92 3.99 -4.42 -4.12
CA ASP A 92 5.31 -4.46 -4.75
C ASP A 92 6.39 -4.91 -3.76
N ASN A 93 6.13 -4.73 -2.45
CA ASN A 93 7.02 -5.10 -1.36
C ASN A 93 6.73 -6.48 -0.76
N TYR A 94 6.14 -7.41 -1.55
CA TYR A 94 5.66 -8.70 -1.05
C TYR A 94 6.71 -9.54 -0.31
N LYS A 95 7.99 -9.50 -0.73
CA LYS A 95 9.08 -10.27 -0.09
C LYS A 95 9.34 -9.80 1.34
N LEU A 96 9.36 -8.48 1.55
CA LEU A 96 9.54 -7.87 2.86
C LEU A 96 8.37 -8.20 3.77
N ILE A 97 7.15 -8.12 3.25
CA ILE A 97 5.93 -8.43 3.99
C ILE A 97 5.88 -9.91 4.38
N LYS A 98 6.25 -10.82 3.47
CA LYS A 98 6.34 -12.25 3.77
C LYS A 98 7.29 -12.53 4.93
N LYS A 99 8.50 -11.95 4.90
CA LYS A 99 9.49 -12.06 5.98
C LYS A 99 8.96 -11.47 7.28
N PHE A 100 8.31 -10.32 7.22
CA PHE A 100 7.70 -9.67 8.38
C PHE A 100 6.58 -10.53 9.00
N PHE A 101 5.71 -11.10 8.19
CA PHE A 101 4.63 -12.00 8.64
C PHE A 101 5.20 -13.23 9.31
N TYR A 102 6.21 -13.87 8.70
CA TYR A 102 6.87 -15.02 9.31
C TYR A 102 7.37 -14.73 10.72
N ILE A 103 8.08 -13.61 10.90
CA ILE A 103 8.62 -13.19 12.21
C ILE A 103 7.49 -12.89 13.20
N LYS A 104 6.46 -12.13 12.77
CA LYS A 104 5.42 -11.66 13.69
C LYS A 104 4.39 -12.72 14.05
N LEU A 105 4.03 -13.61 13.13
CA LEU A 105 3.14 -14.73 13.45
C LEU A 105 3.78 -15.68 14.46
N SER A 106 5.11 -15.87 14.38
CA SER A 106 5.88 -16.65 15.37
C SER A 106 5.87 -16.06 16.78
N SER A 107 5.53 -14.77 16.93
CA SER A 107 5.42 -14.10 18.22
C SER A 107 3.98 -14.07 18.76
N ILE A 108 3.00 -14.34 17.90
CA ILE A 108 1.57 -14.35 18.24
C ILE A 108 1.12 -15.76 18.64
N PHE A 109 1.72 -16.78 18.05
CA PHE A 109 1.42 -18.19 18.23
C PHE A 109 2.61 -18.93 18.82
#